data_AF-A0A1G6R790-F1
#
_entry.id   AF-A0A1G6R790-F1
#
_cell.length_a   1.000
_cell.length_b   1.000
_cell.length_c   1.000
_cell.angle_alpha   90.00
_cell.angle_beta   90.00
_cell.angle_gamma   90.00
#
_symmetry.space_group_name_H-M   'P 1'
#
loop_
_entity.id
_entity.type
_entity.pdbx_description
1 polymer ?
#
loop_
_entity_poly.entity_id
_entity_poly.type
_entity_poly.pdbx_seq_one_letter_code
_entity_poly.pdbx_strand_id
1 'polypeptide(L)'
;MFRRRHDERRVPSAPVASDAIEIVARELVALVGVFEHAHARISELSDAGGERIAGASGSGLIPALYARAGLASVQGLRGIPLLVDEIGLLEAAVINLESYEGNEVVLVTGYELLDDFARRERNSRPLRRRHGILTFADEVGDPTQVL
;
A
#
# COMPACT_ATOMS: atom_id res chain seq x y z
N MET A 1 32.99 36.51 -25.03
CA MET A 1 32.80 36.74 -23.59
C MET A 1 31.33 36.57 -23.25
N PHE A 2 30.87 35.36 -22.89
CA PHE A 2 29.67 35.13 -22.06
C PHE A 2 29.78 33.75 -21.39
N ARG A 3 29.29 33.71 -20.15
CA ARG A 3 29.62 32.82 -19.02
C ARG A 3 29.24 31.36 -19.21
N ARG A 4 30.05 30.50 -18.57
CA ARG A 4 29.75 29.14 -18.10
C ARG A 4 28.31 29.03 -17.58
N ARG A 5 27.57 27.99 -18.01
CA ARG A 5 26.52 27.40 -17.17
C ARG A 5 26.96 26.01 -16.76
N HIS A 6 26.97 25.86 -15.45
CA HIS A 6 27.28 24.70 -14.66
C HIS A 6 26.36 23.56 -15.10
N ASP A 7 26.95 22.47 -15.60
CA ASP A 7 26.25 21.20 -15.74
C ASP A 7 26.12 20.64 -14.32
N GLU A 8 25.08 21.07 -13.62
CA GLU A 8 24.71 20.51 -12.33
C GLU A 8 24.34 19.05 -12.56
N ARG A 9 25.32 18.18 -12.27
CA ARG A 9 25.07 16.78 -11.91
C ARG A 9 23.92 16.79 -10.90
N ARG A 10 22.72 16.46 -11.37
CA ARG A 10 21.61 16.04 -10.51
C ARG A 10 22.13 14.87 -9.70
N VAL A 11 22.48 15.17 -8.45
CA VAL A 11 22.55 14.18 -7.39
C VAL A 11 21.19 13.47 -7.41
N PRO A 12 21.12 12.13 -7.46
CA PRO A 12 19.85 11.46 -7.29
C PRO A 12 19.30 11.92 -5.94
N SER A 13 18.15 12.61 -5.99
CA SER A 13 17.40 12.97 -4.78
C SER A 13 17.32 11.72 -3.92
N ALA A 14 17.73 11.83 -2.66
CA ALA A 14 17.54 10.77 -1.68
C ALA A 14 16.11 10.23 -1.81
N PRO A 15 15.89 8.90 -1.70
CA PRO A 15 14.55 8.35 -1.81
C PRO A 15 13.68 9.11 -0.82
N VAL A 16 12.61 9.73 -1.33
CA VAL A 16 11.54 10.27 -0.49
C VAL A 16 11.19 9.11 0.44
N ALA A 17 11.41 9.28 1.74
CA ALA A 17 11.05 8.25 2.71
C ALA A 17 9.56 8.03 2.52
N SER A 18 9.20 6.90 1.90
CA SER A 18 7.80 6.60 1.64
C SER A 18 7.22 6.25 3.00
N ASP A 19 6.43 7.17 3.51
CA ASP A 19 5.72 7.05 4.76
C ASP A 19 4.67 5.95 4.64
N ALA A 20 4.53 5.17 5.71
CA ALA A 20 3.57 4.08 5.76
C ALA A 20 2.81 4.07 7.07
N ILE A 21 1.55 3.70 7.00
CA ILE A 21 0.74 3.39 8.16
C ILE A 21 0.87 1.92 8.51
N GLU A 22 0.65 1.62 9.78
CA GLU A 22 0.55 0.26 10.28
C GLU A 22 -0.89 -0.25 10.11
N ILE A 23 -1.02 -1.37 9.39
CA ILE A 23 -2.26 -2.14 9.33
C ILE A 23 -2.07 -3.51 9.98
N VAL A 24 -3.16 -4.12 10.44
CA VAL A 24 -3.17 -5.46 11.01
C VAL A 24 -3.72 -6.50 10.03
N ALA A 25 -3.52 -7.79 10.32
CA ALA A 25 -3.95 -8.88 9.44
C ALA A 25 -5.45 -8.85 9.08
N ARG A 26 -6.33 -8.41 10.01
CA ARG A 26 -7.76 -8.27 9.73
C ARG A 26 -8.04 -7.20 8.68
N GLU A 27 -7.34 -6.07 8.76
CA GLU A 27 -7.47 -4.95 7.82
C GLU A 27 -6.90 -5.33 6.46
N LEU A 28 -5.80 -6.09 6.44
CA LEU A 28 -5.27 -6.68 5.22
C LEU A 28 -6.30 -7.55 4.51
N VAL A 29 -6.97 -8.46 5.23
CA VAL A 29 -7.98 -9.35 4.64
C VAL A 29 -9.14 -8.53 4.07
N ALA A 30 -9.61 -7.51 4.78
CA ALA A 30 -10.66 -6.62 4.30
C ALA A 30 -10.21 -5.85 3.03
N LEU A 31 -9.01 -5.28 3.05
CA LEU A 31 -8.42 -4.56 1.92
C LEU A 31 -8.30 -5.44 0.66
N VAL A 32 -7.77 -6.66 0.82
CA VAL A 32 -7.67 -7.63 -0.27
C VAL A 32 -9.05 -7.99 -0.81
N GLY A 33 -10.03 -8.22 0.07
CA GLY A 33 -11.40 -8.50 -0.34
C GLY A 33 -12.02 -7.39 -1.17
N VAL A 34 -11.78 -6.12 -0.82
CA VAL A 34 -12.21 -4.96 -1.62
C VAL A 34 -11.55 -4.98 -3.00
N PHE A 35 -10.23 -5.18 -3.08
CA PHE A 35 -9.50 -5.22 -4.35
C PHE A 35 -9.92 -6.39 -5.26
N GLU A 36 -10.13 -7.57 -4.70
CA GLU A 36 -10.60 -8.74 -5.44
C GLU A 36 -12.02 -8.52 -5.98
N HIS A 37 -12.91 -7.95 -5.17
CA HIS A 37 -14.27 -7.63 -5.60
C HIS A 37 -14.29 -6.56 -6.69
N ALA A 38 -13.49 -5.50 -6.53
CA ALA A 38 -13.31 -4.47 -7.56
C ALA A 38 -12.78 -5.08 -8.86
N HIS A 39 -11.78 -5.96 -8.77
CA HIS A 39 -11.20 -6.63 -9.93
C HIS A 39 -12.23 -7.48 -10.66
N ALA A 40 -13.03 -8.27 -9.92
CA ALA A 40 -14.07 -9.11 -10.50
C ALA A 40 -15.13 -8.27 -11.23
N ARG A 41 -15.63 -7.20 -10.60
CA ARG A 41 -16.67 -6.34 -11.20
C ARG A 41 -16.17 -5.59 -12.43
N ILE A 42 -14.97 -5.02 -12.38
CA ILE A 42 -14.40 -4.33 -13.54
C ILE A 42 -14.14 -5.32 -14.68
N SER A 43 -13.63 -6.53 -14.37
CA SER A 43 -13.38 -7.56 -15.39
C SER A 43 -14.64 -8.06 -16.07
N GLU A 44 -15.77 -8.08 -15.35
CA GLU A 44 -17.06 -8.51 -15.88
C GLU A 44 -17.70 -7.45 -16.80
N LEU A 45 -17.54 -6.16 -16.45
CA LEU A 45 -18.31 -5.07 -17.04
C LEU A 45 -17.49 -4.13 -17.95
N SER A 46 -16.17 -4.32 -18.06
CA SER A 46 -15.27 -3.46 -18.83
C SER A 46 -14.47 -4.24 -19.86
N ASP A 47 -14.35 -3.69 -21.07
CA ASP A 47 -13.48 -4.21 -22.12
C ASP A 47 -12.00 -3.77 -21.96
N ALA A 48 -11.64 -3.24 -20.79
CA ALA A 48 -10.27 -2.80 -20.52
C ALA A 48 -9.29 -3.97 -20.47
N GLY A 49 -8.04 -3.72 -20.88
CA GLY A 49 -6.98 -4.72 -20.75
C GLY A 49 -6.59 -4.99 -19.29
N GLY A 50 -6.11 -6.21 -19.01
CA GLY A 50 -5.85 -6.67 -17.64
C GLY A 50 -4.93 -5.78 -16.80
N GLU A 51 -3.94 -5.11 -17.39
CA GLU A 51 -3.07 -4.16 -16.69
C GLU A 51 -3.85 -2.93 -16.19
N ARG A 52 -4.77 -2.39 -17.01
CA ARG A 52 -5.62 -1.28 -16.59
C ARG A 52 -6.60 -1.71 -15.52
N ILE A 53 -7.16 -2.91 -15.63
CA ILE A 53 -8.04 -3.48 -14.61
C ILE A 53 -7.28 -3.60 -13.28
N ALA A 54 -6.07 -4.16 -13.29
CA ALA A 54 -5.26 -4.31 -12.08
C ALA A 54 -4.90 -2.97 -11.43
N GLY A 55 -4.65 -1.92 -12.22
CA GLY A 55 -4.45 -0.56 -11.73
C GLY A 55 -5.72 0.06 -11.15
N ALA A 56 -6.86 -0.11 -11.84
CA ALA A 56 -8.14 0.45 -11.43
C ALA A 56 -8.74 -0.24 -10.19
N SER A 57 -8.50 -1.55 -10.03
CA SER A 57 -8.98 -2.33 -8.90
C SER A 57 -8.01 -2.40 -7.73
N GLY A 58 -6.76 -1.93 -7.89
CA GLY A 58 -5.69 -2.11 -6.92
C GLY A 58 -5.18 -3.54 -6.77
N SER A 59 -5.69 -4.51 -7.54
CA SER A 59 -5.37 -5.94 -7.33
C SER A 59 -3.90 -6.29 -7.59
N GLY A 60 -3.18 -5.47 -8.36
CA GLY A 60 -1.74 -5.60 -8.56
C GLY A 60 -0.92 -5.49 -7.26
N LEU A 61 -1.49 -4.89 -6.21
CA LEU A 61 -0.84 -4.71 -4.91
C LEU A 61 -0.90 -5.96 -4.01
N ILE A 62 -1.87 -6.86 -4.25
CA ILE A 62 -2.15 -8.03 -3.39
C ILE A 62 -0.90 -8.89 -3.11
N PRO A 63 -0.07 -9.27 -4.11
CA PRO A 63 1.12 -10.07 -3.85
C PRO A 63 2.13 -9.38 -2.91
N ALA A 64 2.29 -8.06 -3.04
CA ALA A 64 3.21 -7.29 -2.20
C ALA A 64 2.69 -7.20 -0.76
N LEU A 65 1.38 -7.06 -0.57
CA LEU A 65 0.76 -7.04 0.77
C LEU A 65 0.94 -8.38 1.49
N TYR A 66 0.71 -9.50 0.80
CA TYR A 66 0.95 -10.82 1.39
C TYR A 66 2.43 -11.06 1.70
N ALA A 67 3.35 -10.59 0.86
CA ALA A 67 4.79 -10.68 1.14
C ALA A 67 5.17 -9.91 2.42
N ARG A 68 4.61 -8.71 2.62
CA ARG A 68 4.83 -7.90 3.83
C ARG A 68 4.22 -8.56 5.06
N ALA A 69 3.01 -9.10 4.95
CA ALA A 69 2.34 -9.83 6.02
C ALA A 69 3.13 -11.09 6.43
N GLY A 70 3.62 -11.85 5.45
CA GLY A 70 4.47 -13.02 5.69
C GLY A 70 5.77 -12.63 6.39
N LEU A 71 6.42 -11.54 5.95
CA LEU A 71 7.63 -11.05 6.61
C LEU A 71 7.36 -10.61 8.05
N ALA A 72 6.27 -9.86 8.30
CA ALA A 72 5.88 -9.44 9.64
C ALA A 72 5.63 -10.65 10.54
N SER A 73 4.89 -11.65 10.05
CA SER A 73 4.59 -12.89 10.76
C SER A 73 5.86 -13.66 11.16
N VAL A 74 6.82 -13.83 10.24
CA VAL A 74 8.11 -14.51 10.51
C VAL A 74 8.94 -13.76 11.56
N GLN A 75 8.78 -12.44 11.64
CA GLN A 75 9.48 -11.60 12.63
C GLN A 75 8.74 -11.48 13.96
N GLY A 76 7.56 -12.10 14.10
CA GLY A 76 6.70 -11.94 15.28
C GLY A 76 6.09 -10.55 15.41
N LEU A 77 6.10 -9.76 14.33
CA LEU A 77 5.53 -8.42 14.26
C LEU A 77 4.06 -8.51 13.86
N ARG A 78 3.25 -7.62 14.41
CA ARG A 78 1.82 -7.51 14.07
C ARG A 78 1.56 -6.45 13.00
N GLY A 79 2.44 -5.46 12.92
CA GLY A 79 2.32 -4.34 12.00
C GLY A 79 2.73 -4.73 10.58
N ILE A 80 1.82 -4.48 9.64
CA ILE A 80 2.04 -4.65 8.21
C ILE A 80 2.09 -3.24 7.61
N PRO A 81 3.16 -2.88 6.90
CA PRO A 81 3.25 -1.54 6.31
C PRO A 81 2.36 -1.42 5.07
N LEU A 82 1.49 -0.43 5.10
CA LEU A 82 0.74 0.07 3.94
C LEU A 82 1.26 1.47 3.60
N LEU A 83 1.76 1.66 2.38
CA LEU A 83 2.25 2.98 1.95
C LEU A 83 1.08 3.96 1.86
N VAL A 84 1.33 5.23 2.14
CA VAL A 84 0.33 6.28 1.96
C VAL A 84 -0.17 6.31 0.51
N ASP A 85 0.74 6.21 -0.46
CA ASP A 85 0.39 6.16 -1.89
C ASP A 85 -0.47 4.94 -2.26
N GLU A 86 -0.41 3.85 -1.51
CA GLU A 86 -1.22 2.64 -1.73
C GLU A 86 -2.66 2.81 -1.22
N ILE A 87 -2.92 3.77 -0.33
CA ILE A 87 -4.29 4.11 0.10
C ILE A 87 -5.08 4.67 -1.09
N GLY A 88 -4.43 5.41 -2.00
CA GLY A 88 -5.05 5.90 -3.23
C GLY A 88 -5.55 4.77 -4.14
N LEU A 89 -4.96 3.57 -4.08
CA LEU A 89 -5.47 2.40 -4.80
C LEU A 89 -6.77 1.87 -4.20
N LEU A 90 -6.93 1.94 -2.87
CA LEU A 90 -8.19 1.62 -2.19
C LEU A 90 -9.27 2.64 -2.57
N GLU A 91 -8.94 3.93 -2.59
CA GLU A 91 -9.87 4.98 -3.01
C GLU A 91 -10.36 4.73 -4.44
N ALA A 92 -9.45 4.48 -5.38
CA ALA A 92 -9.78 4.14 -6.75
C ALA A 92 -10.66 2.88 -6.85
N ALA A 93 -10.35 1.83 -6.08
CA ALA A 93 -11.13 0.59 -6.07
C ALA A 93 -12.56 0.82 -5.56
N VAL A 94 -12.74 1.62 -4.51
CA VAL A 94 -14.06 1.96 -3.95
C VAL A 94 -14.89 2.77 -4.94
N ILE A 95 -14.31 3.82 -5.54
CA ILE A 95 -15.00 4.63 -6.58
C ILE A 95 -15.41 3.77 -7.78
N ASN A 96 -14.53 2.86 -8.22
CA ASN A 96 -14.88 1.95 -9.30
C ASN A 96 -15.98 0.98 -8.88
N LEU A 97 -15.97 0.47 -7.64
CA LEU A 97 -17.06 -0.37 -7.15
C LEU A 97 -18.41 0.36 -7.16
N GLU A 98 -18.47 1.64 -6.84
CA GLU A 98 -19.72 2.41 -6.98
C GLU A 98 -20.19 2.47 -8.43
N SER A 99 -19.24 2.66 -9.35
CA SER A 99 -19.51 2.81 -10.78
C SER A 99 -19.89 1.49 -11.47
N TYR A 100 -19.39 0.36 -10.95
CA TYR A 100 -19.58 -0.98 -11.51
C TYR A 100 -20.54 -1.85 -10.68
N GLU A 101 -21.47 -1.20 -9.97
CA GLU A 101 -22.53 -1.86 -9.17
C GLU A 101 -21.95 -2.91 -8.22
N GLY A 102 -20.96 -2.49 -7.44
CA GLY A 102 -20.31 -3.29 -6.40
C GLY A 102 -21.29 -3.73 -5.31
N ASN A 103 -20.88 -4.72 -4.54
CA ASN A 103 -21.68 -5.19 -3.41
C ASN A 103 -21.65 -4.11 -2.31
N GLU A 104 -22.81 -3.72 -1.80
CA GLU A 104 -22.96 -2.65 -0.81
C GLU A 104 -22.13 -2.90 0.47
N VAL A 105 -22.06 -4.15 0.95
CA VAL A 105 -21.26 -4.51 2.14
C VAL A 105 -19.77 -4.29 1.89
N VAL A 106 -19.30 -4.60 0.67
CA VAL A 106 -17.91 -4.39 0.28
C VAL A 106 -17.60 -2.90 0.13
N LEU A 107 -18.53 -2.11 -0.41
CA LEU A 107 -18.41 -0.65 -0.49
C LEU A 107 -18.30 -0.01 0.89
N VAL A 108 -19.19 -0.37 1.82
CA VAL A 108 -19.14 0.10 3.21
C VAL A 108 -17.82 -0.28 3.86
N THR A 109 -17.37 -1.53 3.70
CA THR A 109 -16.06 -1.99 4.20
C THR A 109 -14.92 -1.14 3.64
N GLY A 110 -14.94 -0.82 2.35
CA GLY A 110 -13.94 0.02 1.70
C GLY A 110 -13.90 1.44 2.27
N TYR A 111 -15.05 2.05 2.48
CA TYR A 111 -15.15 3.39 3.08
C TYR A 111 -14.70 3.40 4.55
N GLU A 112 -15.08 2.40 5.34
CA GLU A 112 -14.61 2.26 6.73
C GLU A 112 -13.07 2.16 6.78
N LEU A 113 -12.46 1.38 5.89
CA LEU A 113 -11.00 1.29 5.80
C LEU A 113 -10.37 2.63 5.41
N LEU A 114 -10.92 3.36 4.43
CA LEU A 114 -10.42 4.67 4.01
C LEU A 114 -10.44 5.68 5.17
N ASP A 115 -11.57 5.75 5.89
CA ASP A 115 -11.71 6.61 7.06
C ASP A 115 -10.71 6.25 8.15
N ASP A 116 -10.52 4.95 8.41
CA ASP A 116 -9.58 4.46 9.42
C ASP A 116 -8.12 4.73 9.03
N PHE A 117 -7.77 4.61 7.75
CA PHE A 117 -6.43 4.87 7.23
C PHE A 117 -6.10 6.37 7.21
N ALA A 118 -7.03 7.22 6.78
CA ALA A 118 -6.87 8.67 6.82
C ALA A 118 -6.60 9.20 8.23
N ARG A 119 -7.24 8.62 9.26
CA ARG A 119 -6.97 8.98 10.66
C ARG A 119 -5.57 8.59 11.12
N ARG A 120 -4.98 7.54 10.55
CA ARG A 120 -3.65 7.02 10.89
C ARG A 120 -2.51 7.61 10.06
N GLU A 121 -2.80 8.26 8.94
CA GLU A 121 -1.79 8.86 8.05
C GLU A 121 -0.84 9.82 8.79
N ARG A 122 -1.35 10.57 9.77
CA ARG A 122 -0.56 11.47 10.63
C ARG A 122 0.44 10.76 11.56
N ASN A 123 0.30 9.45 11.72
CA ASN A 123 1.19 8.59 12.51
C ASN A 123 2.01 7.67 11.59
N SER A 124 2.30 8.12 10.37
CA SER A 124 3.16 7.38 9.45
C SER A 124 4.54 7.13 10.07
N ARG A 125 5.14 5.99 9.70
CA ARG A 125 6.44 5.56 10.21
C ARG A 125 7.40 5.32 9.06
N PRO A 126 8.71 5.56 9.29
CA PRO A 126 9.72 5.31 8.27
C PRO A 126 9.83 3.83 7.93
N LEU A 127 10.05 3.55 6.65
CA LEU A 127 10.23 2.21 6.13
C LEU A 127 11.69 1.89 5.80
N ARG A 128 11.97 0.59 5.76
CA ARG A 128 13.17 0.00 5.17
C ARG A 128 12.80 -1.21 4.32
N ARG A 129 13.73 -1.65 3.47
CA ARG A 129 13.61 -2.93 2.74
C ARG A 129 14.45 -4.00 3.43
N ARG A 130 13.84 -5.17 3.63
CA ARG A 130 14.52 -6.39 4.10
C ARG A 130 14.20 -7.52 3.13
N HIS A 131 15.23 -8.12 2.54
CA HIS A 131 15.09 -9.13 1.46
C HIS A 131 14.18 -8.66 0.30
N GLY A 132 14.20 -7.37 -0.03
CA GLY A 132 13.34 -6.77 -1.07
C GLY A 132 11.92 -6.39 -0.62
N ILE A 133 11.47 -6.84 0.56
CA ILE A 133 10.14 -6.60 1.11
C ILE A 133 10.17 -5.40 2.07
N LEU A 134 9.12 -4.58 2.05
CA LEU A 134 9.00 -3.41 2.94
C LEU A 134 8.63 -3.82 4.37
N THR A 135 9.24 -3.14 5.34
CA THR A 135 9.00 -3.31 6.79
C THR A 135 9.35 -2.01 7.53
N PHE A 136 8.85 -1.81 8.75
CA PHE A 136 9.18 -0.62 9.54
C PHE A 136 10.66 -0.57 9.93
N ALA A 137 11.22 0.64 9.97
CA ALA A 137 12.62 0.85 10.33
C ALA A 137 12.87 0.64 11.84
N ASP A 138 11.89 0.99 12.67
CA ASP A 138 12.07 1.11 14.13
C ASP A 138 11.81 -0.20 14.90
N GLU A 139 11.40 -1.28 14.22
CA GLU A 139 11.01 -2.55 14.85
C GLU A 139 12.17 -3.55 14.95
N VAL A 140 13.35 -3.06 15.32
CA VAL A 140 14.44 -3.94 15.79
C VAL A 140 14.50 -3.82 17.31
N GLY A 141 13.93 -4.80 18.00
CA GLY A 141 14.48 -5.22 19.28
C GLY A 141 15.95 -5.55 19.05
N ASP A 142 16.81 -4.83 19.75
CA ASP A 142 18.24 -5.08 19.83
C ASP A 142 18.48 -6.56 20.20
N PRO A 143 19.05 -7.40 19.32
CA PRO A 143 19.42 -8.76 19.70
C PRO A 143 20.68 -8.82 20.58
N THR A 144 21.16 -7.68 21.10
CA THR A 144 22.43 -7.54 21.82
C THR A 144 22.26 -7.09 23.28
N GLN A 145 21.25 -7.60 24.00
CA GLN A 145 21.25 -7.55 25.47
C GLN A 145 20.73 -8.86 26.08
N VAL A 146 21.56 -9.89 26.02
CA VAL A 146 21.62 -10.88 27.11
C VAL A 146 23.11 -11.12 27.36
N LEU A 147 23.60 -10.49 28.43
CA LEU A 147 24.88 -10.80 29.08
C LEU A 147 24.78 -12.11 29.86
#